data_AF-A0A3B0U371-F1
#
_entry.id   AF-A0A3B0U371-F1
#
_cell.length_a   1.000
_cell.length_b   1.000
_cell.length_c   1.000
_cell.angle_alpha   90.00
_cell.angle_beta   90.00
_cell.angle_gamma   90.00
#
_symmetry.space_group_name_H-M   'P 1'
#
loop_
_entity.id
_entity.type
_entity.pdbx_description
1 polymer ?
#
loop_
_entity_poly.entity_id
_entity_poly.type
_entity_poly.pdbx_seq_one_letter_code
_entity_poly.pdbx_strand_id
1 'polypeptide(L)'
;MKLTKEQIQNLYKFTRQHYVEHFDVQTELVDHLANDIEQIWHEQPTLSFEQARDISFKKFGVFGFMDVVEARSKALNKKYWKLVWNIFKQFFTIPHILISTTIFLAIAVGFNTLSSKIMLLTISIGGILALFFRLYFLQKEKKKRFNQTQRKW
;
A
#
# COMPACT_ATOMS: atom_id res chain seq x y z
N MET A 1 23.97 -25.08 -17.72
CA MET A 1 22.77 -25.97 -17.69
C MET A 1 21.56 -25.12 -17.35
N LYS A 2 20.32 -25.54 -17.67
CA LYS A 2 19.11 -24.77 -17.30
C LYS A 2 18.30 -25.46 -16.20
N LEU A 3 17.67 -24.67 -15.33
CA LEU A 3 16.81 -25.22 -14.28
C LEU A 3 15.51 -25.81 -14.83
N THR A 4 15.04 -26.87 -14.19
CA THR A 4 13.70 -27.44 -14.44
C THR A 4 12.63 -26.65 -13.67
N LYS A 5 11.37 -26.79 -14.08
CA LYS A 5 10.23 -26.17 -13.37
C LYS A 5 10.13 -26.64 -11.90
N GLU A 6 10.47 -27.89 -11.63
CA GLU A 6 10.46 -28.45 -10.28
C GLU A 6 11.54 -27.83 -9.40
N GLN A 7 12.73 -27.60 -9.96
CA GLN A 7 13.83 -26.90 -9.28
C GLN A 7 13.47 -25.44 -8.99
N ILE A 8 12.84 -24.74 -9.94
CA ILE A 8 12.33 -23.39 -9.71
C ILE A 8 11.29 -23.39 -8.57
N GLN A 9 10.35 -24.35 -8.56
CA GLN A 9 9.39 -24.47 -7.46
C GLN A 9 10.07 -24.77 -6.12
N ASN A 10 11.16 -25.52 -6.12
CA ASN A 10 11.99 -25.75 -4.95
C ASN A 10 12.61 -24.43 -4.45
N LEU A 11 13.12 -23.58 -5.35
CA LEU A 11 13.62 -22.24 -4.98
C LEU A 11 12.54 -21.36 -4.36
N TYR A 12 11.30 -21.41 -4.87
CA TYR A 12 10.18 -20.72 -4.21
C TYR A 12 9.93 -21.25 -2.80
N LYS A 13 9.92 -22.58 -2.60
CA LYS A 13 9.77 -23.16 -1.26
C LYS A 13 10.92 -22.75 -0.33
N PHE A 14 12.14 -22.79 -0.84
CA PHE A 14 13.37 -22.42 -0.13
C PHE A 14 13.33 -20.96 0.32
N THR A 15 13.11 -20.01 -0.59
CA THR A 15 12.99 -18.58 -0.28
C THR A 15 11.90 -18.32 0.76
N ARG A 16 10.76 -19.02 0.68
CA ARG A 16 9.69 -18.91 1.68
C ARG A 16 10.10 -19.43 3.06
N GLN A 17 10.83 -20.55 3.12
CA GLN A 17 11.40 -21.09 4.36
C GLN A 17 12.41 -20.14 5.00
N HIS A 18 13.07 -19.31 4.19
CA HIS A 18 13.98 -18.25 4.62
C HIS A 18 13.27 -16.88 4.78
N TYR A 19 12.00 -16.89 5.18
CA TYR A 19 11.21 -15.72 5.58
C TYR A 19 10.99 -14.65 4.49
N VAL A 20 11.09 -15.03 3.21
CA VAL A 20 10.67 -14.15 2.11
C VAL A 20 9.17 -14.33 1.87
N GLU A 21 8.37 -13.44 2.46
CA GLU A 21 6.91 -13.58 2.44
C GLU A 21 6.22 -12.96 1.22
N HIS A 22 6.81 -11.91 0.66
CA HIS A 22 6.21 -11.15 -0.42
C HIS A 22 6.59 -11.77 -1.78
N PHE A 23 5.57 -12.13 -2.57
CA PHE A 23 5.76 -12.84 -3.84
C PHE A 23 6.66 -12.10 -4.84
N ASP A 24 6.57 -10.77 -4.91
CA ASP A 24 7.41 -9.97 -5.82
C ASP A 24 8.90 -10.08 -5.44
N VAL A 25 9.21 -9.96 -4.15
CA VAL A 25 10.59 -10.10 -3.63
C VAL A 25 11.07 -11.55 -3.77
N GLN A 26 10.16 -12.50 -3.58
CA GLN A 26 10.43 -13.91 -3.76
C GLN A 26 10.80 -14.22 -5.21
N THR A 27 10.06 -13.67 -6.18
CA THR A 27 10.32 -13.86 -7.60
C THR A 27 11.67 -13.30 -8.01
N GLU A 28 12.02 -12.10 -7.49
CA GLU A 28 13.36 -11.50 -7.69
C GLU A 28 14.48 -12.39 -7.13
N LEU A 29 14.33 -12.88 -5.90
CA LEU A 29 15.33 -13.75 -5.28
C LEU A 29 15.43 -15.12 -5.96
N VAL A 30 14.31 -15.69 -6.41
CA VAL A 30 14.31 -16.96 -7.16
C VAL A 30 15.02 -16.79 -8.50
N ASP A 31 14.81 -15.68 -9.21
CA ASP A 31 15.52 -15.38 -10.45
C ASP A 31 17.03 -15.24 -10.22
N HIS A 32 17.42 -14.53 -9.15
CA HIS A 32 18.83 -14.43 -8.74
C HIS A 32 19.45 -15.79 -8.44
N LEU A 33 18.79 -16.61 -7.61
CA LEU A 33 19.29 -17.96 -7.28
C LEU A 33 19.38 -18.86 -8.52
N ALA A 34 18.39 -18.79 -9.41
CA ALA A 34 18.37 -19.59 -10.63
C ALA A 34 19.56 -19.23 -11.53
N ASN A 35 19.76 -17.95 -11.83
CA ASN A 35 20.88 -17.47 -12.64
C ASN A 35 22.24 -17.87 -12.03
N ASP A 36 22.38 -17.73 -10.72
CA ASP A 36 23.58 -18.14 -10.00
C ASP A 36 23.87 -19.64 -10.10
N ILE A 37 22.84 -20.48 -9.94
CA ILE A 37 22.96 -21.94 -10.04
C ILE A 37 23.37 -22.34 -11.46
N GLU A 38 22.78 -21.73 -12.49
CA GLU A 38 23.15 -21.98 -13.87
C GLU A 38 24.62 -21.64 -14.12
N GLN A 39 25.10 -20.51 -13.59
CA GLN A 39 26.50 -20.12 -13.67
C GLN A 39 27.41 -21.08 -12.90
N ILE A 40 27.05 -21.48 -11.68
CA ILE A 40 27.80 -22.46 -10.90
C ILE A 40 27.93 -23.78 -11.66
N TRP A 41 26.88 -24.24 -12.33
CA TRP A 41 26.96 -25.43 -13.18
C TRP A 41 27.81 -25.26 -14.43
N HIS A 42 27.93 -24.05 -14.96
CA HIS A 42 28.87 -23.78 -16.05
C HIS A 42 30.33 -23.93 -15.60
N GLU A 43 30.63 -23.52 -14.37
CA GLU A 43 31.97 -23.58 -13.79
C GLU A 43 32.28 -24.96 -13.17
N GLN A 44 31.28 -25.60 -12.55
CA GLN A 44 31.38 -26.87 -11.81
C GLN A 44 30.17 -27.77 -12.14
N PRO A 45 30.20 -28.49 -13.28
CA PRO A 45 29.05 -29.26 -13.76
C PRO A 45 28.66 -30.46 -12.90
N THR A 46 29.53 -30.89 -11.98
CA THR A 46 29.34 -32.08 -11.13
C THR A 46 28.52 -31.80 -9.87
N LEU A 47 28.25 -30.54 -9.55
CA LEU A 47 27.50 -30.18 -8.34
C LEU A 47 26.02 -30.53 -8.47
N SER A 48 25.45 -31.06 -7.40
CA SER A 48 24.00 -31.24 -7.32
C SER A 48 23.28 -29.89 -7.26
N PHE A 49 21.99 -29.89 -7.57
CA PHE A 49 21.14 -28.69 -7.47
C PHE A 49 21.17 -28.09 -6.05
N GLU A 50 21.08 -28.92 -5.02
CA GLU A 50 21.09 -28.51 -3.62
C GLU A 50 22.44 -27.88 -3.24
N GLN A 51 23.55 -28.48 -3.70
CA GLN A 51 24.88 -27.93 -3.47
C GLN A 51 25.04 -26.56 -4.14
N ALA A 52 24.64 -26.43 -5.40
CA ALA A 52 24.70 -25.16 -6.13
C ALA A 52 23.79 -24.09 -5.49
N ARG A 53 22.57 -24.47 -5.07
CA ARG A 53 21.64 -23.60 -4.34
C ARG A 53 22.26 -23.11 -3.03
N ASP A 54 22.85 -24.00 -2.25
CA ASP A 54 23.43 -23.64 -0.95
C ASP A 54 24.67 -22.76 -1.11
N ILE A 55 25.45 -22.95 -2.18
CA ILE A 55 26.56 -22.05 -2.56
C ILE A 55 26.03 -20.67 -2.95
N SER A 56 25.00 -20.59 -3.79
CA SER A 56 24.36 -19.32 -4.15
C SER A 56 23.76 -18.62 -2.94
N PHE A 57 23.06 -19.36 -2.06
CA PHE A 57 22.49 -18.82 -0.82
C PHE A 57 23.56 -18.26 0.13
N LYS A 58 24.71 -18.91 0.24
CA LYS A 58 25.83 -18.43 1.08
C LYS A 58 26.36 -17.06 0.65
N LYS A 59 26.16 -16.64 -0.62
CA LYS A 59 26.55 -15.29 -1.08
C LYS A 59 25.76 -14.18 -0.38
N PHE A 60 24.58 -14.49 0.17
CA PHE A 60 23.78 -13.55 0.96
C PHE A 60 24.27 -13.39 2.40
N GLY A 61 25.32 -14.12 2.81
CA GLY A 61 25.93 -13.98 4.14
C GLY A 61 25.12 -14.63 5.27
N VAL A 62 25.52 -14.33 6.51
CA VAL A 62 24.99 -14.98 7.73
C VAL A 62 23.50 -14.72 7.94
N PHE A 63 23.01 -13.56 7.50
CA PHE A 63 21.60 -13.16 7.63
C PHE A 63 20.72 -13.64 6.47
N GLY A 64 21.29 -14.31 5.47
CA GLY A 64 20.56 -14.80 4.30
C GLY A 64 19.79 -13.66 3.60
N PHE A 65 18.51 -13.88 3.31
CA PHE A 65 17.71 -12.89 2.57
C PHE A 65 17.29 -11.66 3.39
N MET A 66 17.53 -11.61 4.70
CA MET A 66 16.99 -10.54 5.53
C MET A 66 17.48 -9.15 5.13
N ASP A 67 18.76 -9.01 4.77
CA ASP A 67 19.31 -7.71 4.35
C ASP A 67 18.61 -7.19 3.07
N VAL A 68 18.31 -8.10 2.13
CA VAL A 68 17.62 -7.76 0.88
C VAL A 68 16.17 -7.41 1.14
N VAL A 69 15.47 -8.21 1.94
CA VAL A 69 14.07 -7.97 2.32
C VAL A 69 13.94 -6.64 3.07
N GLU A 70 14.84 -6.37 4.01
CA GLU A 70 14.85 -5.13 4.79
C GLU A 70 15.15 -3.92 3.90
N ALA A 71 16.13 -4.01 2.99
CA ALA A 71 16.42 -2.94 2.04
C ALA A 71 15.21 -2.62 1.14
N ARG A 72 14.52 -3.65 0.63
CA ARG A 72 13.28 -3.48 -0.14
C ARG A 72 12.18 -2.85 0.70
N SER A 73 11.98 -3.32 1.92
CA SER A 73 11.00 -2.77 2.86
C SER A 73 11.26 -1.29 3.16
N LYS A 74 12.52 -0.92 3.46
CA LYS A 74 12.94 0.47 3.69
C LYS A 74 12.68 1.37 2.47
N ALA A 75 13.01 0.89 1.27
CA ALA A 75 12.80 1.64 0.03
C ALA A 75 11.30 1.87 -0.25
N LEU A 76 10.48 0.84 -0.08
CA LEU A 76 9.02 0.95 -0.22
C LEU A 76 8.43 1.87 0.83
N ASN A 77 8.82 1.72 2.09
CA ASN A 77 8.36 2.58 3.18
C ASN A 77 8.65 4.05 2.87
N LYS A 78 9.87 4.38 2.43
CA LYS A 78 10.24 5.74 2.00
C LYS A 78 9.35 6.26 0.86
N LYS A 79 9.07 5.42 -0.14
CA LYS A 79 8.19 5.76 -1.27
C LYS A 79 6.76 6.03 -0.80
N TYR A 80 6.20 5.17 0.04
CA TYR A 80 4.84 5.32 0.55
C TYR A 80 4.70 6.54 1.46
N TRP A 81 5.67 6.80 2.34
CA TRP A 81 5.68 8.02 3.15
C TRP A 81 5.70 9.28 2.30
N LYS A 82 6.47 9.30 1.21
CA LYS A 82 6.45 10.41 0.25
C LYS A 82 5.07 10.59 -0.38
N LEU A 83 4.38 9.49 -0.73
CA LEU A 83 3.02 9.54 -1.26
C LEU A 83 2.03 10.08 -0.22
N VAL A 84 2.07 9.56 1.01
CA VAL A 84 1.23 10.04 2.13
C VAL A 84 1.43 11.53 2.36
N TRP A 85 2.68 11.99 2.36
CA TRP A 85 3.00 13.41 2.53
C TRP A 85 2.49 14.28 1.39
N ASN A 86 2.56 13.78 0.15
CA ASN A 86 1.99 14.47 -1.00
C ASN A 86 0.46 14.58 -0.89
N ILE A 87 -0.22 13.50 -0.51
CA ILE A 87 -1.67 13.50 -0.30
C ILE A 87 -2.04 14.45 0.85
N PHE A 88 -1.30 14.42 1.96
CA PHE A 88 -1.49 15.31 3.10
C PHE A 88 -1.41 16.78 2.68
N LYS A 89 -0.37 17.15 1.92
CA LYS A 89 -0.21 18.52 1.39
C LYS A 89 -1.33 18.93 0.42
N GLN A 90 -1.78 18.00 -0.43
CA GLN A 90 -2.91 18.25 -1.34
C GLN A 90 -4.23 18.43 -0.59
N PHE A 91 -4.41 17.72 0.52
CA PHE A 91 -5.60 17.86 1.36
C PHE A 91 -5.62 19.20 2.12
N PHE A 92 -4.52 19.57 2.76
CA PHE A 92 -4.36 20.82 3.50
C PHE A 92 -4.05 22.02 2.59
N THR A 93 -4.82 22.18 1.51
CA THR A 93 -4.80 23.44 0.77
C THR A 93 -5.35 24.56 1.64
N ILE A 94 -4.79 25.77 1.51
CA ILE A 94 -5.16 26.98 2.28
C ILE A 94 -6.69 27.14 2.42
N PRO A 95 -7.52 26.90 1.38
CA PRO A 95 -8.97 26.99 1.51
C PRO A 95 -9.58 26.03 2.55
N HIS A 96 -9.10 24.79 2.65
CA HIS A 96 -9.67 23.81 3.58
C HIS A 96 -9.34 24.17 5.04
N ILE A 97 -8.12 24.66 5.30
CA ILE A 97 -7.73 25.16 6.63
C ILE A 97 -8.58 26.37 7.00
N LEU A 98 -8.73 27.32 6.07
CA LEU A 98 -9.52 28.52 6.32
C LEU A 98 -11.00 28.19 6.57
N ILE A 99 -11.62 27.31 5.77
CA ILE A 99 -13.02 26.91 5.95
C ILE A 99 -13.21 26.22 7.30
N SER A 100 -12.36 25.24 7.63
CA SER A 100 -12.46 24.52 8.91
C SER A 100 -12.25 25.44 10.11
N THR A 101 -11.26 26.33 10.05
CA THR A 101 -11.01 27.33 11.10
C THR A 101 -12.18 28.31 11.21
N THR A 102 -12.73 28.77 10.09
CA THR A 102 -13.87 29.70 10.07
C THR A 102 -15.12 29.06 10.67
N ILE A 103 -15.44 27.81 10.30
CA ILE A 103 -16.59 27.09 10.87
C ILE A 103 -16.39 26.89 12.37
N PHE A 104 -15.19 26.49 12.81
CA PHE A 104 -14.89 26.33 14.22
C PHE A 104 -15.08 27.63 15.00
N LEU A 105 -14.53 28.75 14.51
CA LEU A 105 -14.68 30.06 15.13
C LEU A 105 -16.14 30.52 15.14
N ALA A 106 -16.88 30.32 14.04
CA ALA A 106 -18.30 30.65 13.97
C ALA A 106 -19.12 29.88 15.01
N ILE A 107 -18.81 28.60 15.21
CA ILE A 107 -19.45 27.78 16.25
C ILE A 107 -19.08 28.31 17.65
N ALA A 108 -17.80 28.56 17.91
CA ALA A 108 -17.33 29.06 19.21
C ALA A 108 -17.93 30.43 19.57
N VAL A 109 -17.97 31.36 18.62
CA VAL A 109 -18.64 32.67 18.80
C VAL A 109 -20.15 32.49 18.96
N GLY A 110 -20.77 31.60 18.19
CA GLY A 110 -22.19 31.27 18.31
C GLY A 110 -22.57 30.82 19.73
N PHE A 111 -21.77 29.95 20.35
CA PHE A 111 -21.99 29.52 21.73
C PHE A 111 -21.79 30.62 22.79
N ASN A 112 -20.97 31.64 22.50
CA ASN A 112 -20.79 32.79 23.40
C ASN A 112 -21.90 33.84 23.27
N THR A 113 -22.52 33.95 22.10
CA THR A 113 -23.52 35.01 21.79
C THR A 113 -24.97 34.54 21.92
N LEU A 114 -25.25 33.26 21.66
CA LEU A 114 -26.58 32.66 21.67
C LEU A 114 -26.76 31.73 22.86
N SER A 115 -28.02 31.48 23.23
CA SER A 115 -28.34 30.41 24.19
C SER A 115 -27.84 29.06 23.68
N SER A 116 -27.22 28.28 24.57
CA SER A 116 -26.70 26.95 24.25
C SER A 116 -27.75 26.02 23.63
N LYS A 117 -29.01 26.11 24.07
CA LYS A 117 -30.13 25.33 23.50
C LYS A 117 -30.39 25.69 22.04
N ILE A 118 -30.38 26.98 21.70
CA ILE A 118 -30.60 27.46 20.33
C ILE A 118 -29.44 27.00 19.44
N MET A 119 -28.20 27.14 19.90
CA MET A 119 -27.03 26.75 19.13
C MET A 119 -26.99 25.25 18.82
N LEU A 120 -27.29 24.40 19.82
CA LEU A 120 -27.37 22.94 19.63
C LEU A 120 -28.46 22.56 18.63
N LEU A 121 -29.61 23.22 18.68
CA LEU A 121 -30.72 22.97 17.76
C LEU A 121 -30.36 23.40 16.33
N THR A 122 -29.72 24.56 16.15
CA THR A 122 -29.24 25.03 14.85
C THR A 122 -28.19 24.09 14.23
N ILE A 123 -27.22 23.62 15.02
CA ILE A 123 -26.20 22.66 14.54
C ILE A 123 -26.87 21.34 14.13
N SER A 124 -27.80 20.85 14.94
CA SER A 124 -28.50 19.59 14.68
C SER A 124 -29.32 19.65 13.38
N ILE A 125 -30.10 20.72 13.18
CA ILE A 125 -30.87 20.91 11.95
C ILE A 125 -29.93 21.08 10.74
N GLY A 126 -28.87 21.87 10.87
CA GLY A 126 -27.88 22.06 9.81
C GLY A 126 -27.21 20.74 9.39
N GLY A 127 -26.85 19.89 10.35
CA GLY A 127 -26.30 18.57 10.10
C GLY A 127 -27.28 17.64 9.36
N ILE A 128 -28.55 17.63 9.78
CA ILE A 128 -29.60 16.86 9.10
C ILE A 128 -29.77 17.33 7.64
N LEU A 129 -29.87 18.65 7.41
CA LEU A 129 -29.99 19.20 6.06
C LEU A 129 -28.78 18.83 5.19
N ALA A 130 -27.56 18.95 5.70
CA ALA A 130 -26.35 18.57 4.97
C ALA A 130 -26.36 17.09 4.55
N LEU A 131 -26.80 16.19 5.43
CA LEU A 131 -26.96 14.77 5.12
C LEU A 131 -28.03 14.55 4.03
N PHE A 132 -29.19 15.20 4.14
CA PHE A 132 -30.24 15.12 3.12
C PHE A 132 -29.74 15.58 1.75
N PHE A 133 -29.05 16.72 1.68
CA PHE A 133 -28.45 17.21 0.44
C PHE A 133 -27.42 16.21 -0.12
N ARG A 134 -26.54 15.65 0.72
CA ARG A 134 -25.55 14.67 0.28
C ARG A 134 -26.20 13.42 -0.29
N LEU A 135 -27.22 12.89 0.37
CA LEU A 135 -27.98 11.72 -0.11
C LEU A 135 -28.67 12.02 -1.44
N TYR A 136 -29.28 13.19 -1.59
CA TYR A 136 -29.89 13.63 -2.84
C TYR A 136 -28.88 13.67 -4.00
N PHE A 137 -27.71 14.27 -3.79
CA PHE A 137 -26.65 14.33 -4.82
C PHE A 137 -26.11 12.94 -5.17
N LEU A 138 -25.90 12.07 -4.17
CA LEU A 138 -25.46 10.69 -4.41
C LEU A 138 -26.47 9.90 -5.24
N GLN A 139 -27.77 10.07 -4.98
CA GLN A 139 -28.80 9.44 -5.81
C GLN A 139 -28.76 9.96 -7.26
N LYS A 140 -28.56 11.26 -7.46
CA LYS A 140 -28.42 11.87 -8.79
C LYS A 140 -27.19 11.33 -9.52
N GLU A 141 -26.04 11.23 -8.86
CA GLU A 141 -24.82 10.64 -9.42
C GLU A 141 -25.01 9.17 -9.79
N LYS A 142 -25.63 8.38 -8.90
CA LYS A 142 -25.95 6.98 -9.16
C LYS A 142 -26.84 6.83 -10.39
N LYS A 143 -27.89 7.66 -10.53
CA LYS A 143 -28.77 7.66 -11.69
C LYS A 143 -28.03 8.02 -12.98
N LYS A 144 -27.13 9.01 -12.92
CA LYS A 144 -26.29 9.41 -14.06
C LYS A 144 -25.35 8.27 -14.50
N ARG A 145 -24.67 7.62 -13.55
CA ARG A 145 -23.79 6.47 -13.82
C ARG A 145 -24.57 5.30 -14.42
N PHE A 146 -25.72 4.96 -13.84
CA PHE A 146 -26.58 3.88 -14.35
C PHE A 146 -27.04 4.13 -15.79
N ASN A 147 -27.46 5.36 -16.12
CA ASN A 147 -27.87 5.71 -17.49
C ASN A 147 -26.71 5.57 -18.50
N GLN A 148 -25.46 5.75 -18.06
CA GLN A 148 -24.26 5.66 -18.91
C GLN A 148 -23.72 4.23 -19.04
N THR A 149 -23.73 3.43 -17.97
CA THR A 149 -23.10 2.11 -17.93
C THR A 149 -24.09 0.94 -18.02
N GLN A 150 -25.40 1.20 -17.85
CA GLN A 150 -26.46 0.19 -17.67
C GLN A 150 -26.17 -0.84 -16.55
N ARG A 151 -25.17 -0.57 -15.70
CA ARG A 151 -24.79 -1.39 -14.55
C ARG A 151 -25.06 -0.60 -13.28
N LYS A 152 -25.60 -1.29 -12.28
CA LYS A 152 -25.97 -0.69 -10.98
C LYS A 152 -24.76 -0.44 -10.07
N TRP A 153 -23.58 -0.95 -10.45
CA TRP A 153 -22.29 -0.80 -9.78
C TRP A 153 -21.26 -0.17 -10.73
#